data_AF-A0A542Z900-F1
#
_entry.id   AF-A0A542Z900-F1
#
_cell.length_a   1.000
_cell.length_b   1.000
_cell.length_c   1.000
_cell.angle_alpha   90.00
_cell.angle_beta   90.00
_cell.angle_gamma   90.00
#
_symmetry.space_group_name_H-M   'P 1'
#
loop_
_entity.id
_entity.type
_entity.pdbx_description
1 polymer ?
#
loop_
_entity_poly.entity_id
_entity_poly.type
_entity_poly.pdbx_seq_one_letter_code
_entity_poly.pdbx_strand_id
1 'polypeptide(L)'
;MPAVKTPLDRDPRRLLLLGAGVALVLASAAYLDDAIHLRSLASAASALLRDPVPLLLALGAYAAAFGLRGWAWTRVLPALTAGQAWAALHVSLLGNHVLPLRLGEALRVTSVLRRTTLPAAPVTASAFTLRVADLLAVMLLALAAAPHVVLTLGGTWVWLGVGGGAVALAAGLATVRRLPTLRLPGPAVAASAVLAWVLEASVLYAVARVSGHPVGALDAVAVTAVTIAAQTVALTPGGFGTYEAAATAALVALGVPAGPAFAVALLSHAVKTGYALVLGGAALVVPGPGHFGRFRLARELPPRPQPLPVAADAPVVAIIPVHNEEATVGTVVGRLPREHAGRPVVAVVIDDGSTDASAARAAAAGARVVTQPRNLGLGAAVRRGLAEASALGPAAVVYLDADLEYDPRELGRLADPVLAGEADYVVGSRFAGRIRRMLPHRRFGNQVLTRWVRWMTRRPELTDGQSGYRAFSPRAAASAEVVHDYNYAQVLTLDLLGKGFTYAEVPIDYAFREGGESFVRLGRYLRRVLPAVHRELNTASVLDAVPGEPAQGLVPRVLVEGAVRA
;
A
#
# COMPACT_ATOMS: atom_id res chain seq x y z
N MET A 1 10.82 -42.08 -11.33
CA MET A 1 10.43 -41.18 -10.22
C MET A 1 11.64 -40.34 -9.84
N PRO A 2 11.65 -39.02 -10.02
CA PRO A 2 12.74 -38.21 -9.50
C PRO A 2 12.54 -38.02 -8.00
N ALA A 3 13.62 -38.21 -7.23
CA ALA A 3 13.62 -38.09 -5.79
C ALA A 3 13.18 -36.67 -5.35
N VAL A 4 12.21 -36.63 -4.45
CA VAL A 4 11.77 -35.43 -3.74
C VAL A 4 12.97 -34.91 -2.95
N LYS A 5 13.53 -33.77 -3.35
CA LYS A 5 14.46 -33.01 -2.51
C LYS A 5 13.68 -32.48 -1.31
N THR A 6 13.94 -33.03 -0.13
CA THR A 6 13.52 -32.45 1.15
C THR A 6 14.22 -31.10 1.33
N PRO A 7 13.49 -30.01 1.62
CA PRO A 7 14.11 -28.73 1.91
C PRO A 7 14.44 -28.72 3.41
N LEU A 8 15.71 -28.91 3.78
CA LEU A 8 16.32 -28.41 5.02
C LEU A 8 17.75 -28.97 5.12
N ASP A 9 18.64 -28.54 4.23
CA ASP A 9 20.04 -28.40 4.66
C ASP A 9 20.05 -27.29 5.71
N ARG A 10 20.00 -27.70 6.98
CA ARG A 10 20.11 -26.79 8.12
C ARG A 10 21.55 -26.32 8.17
N ASP A 11 21.81 -25.18 7.54
CA ASP A 11 23.09 -24.48 7.64
C ASP A 11 23.53 -24.44 9.11
N PRO A 12 24.63 -25.12 9.48
CA PRO A 12 25.09 -25.21 10.87
C PRO A 12 25.37 -23.82 11.44
N ARG A 13 25.66 -22.81 10.60
CA ARG A 13 25.82 -21.41 11.01
C ARG A 13 24.50 -20.79 11.46
N ARG A 14 23.37 -21.13 10.81
CA ARG A 14 22.03 -20.67 11.24
C ARG A 14 21.61 -21.32 12.55
N LEU A 15 21.92 -22.60 12.74
CA LEU A 15 21.67 -23.30 14.00
C LEU A 15 22.54 -22.76 15.14
N LEU A 16 23.80 -22.42 14.87
CA LEU A 16 24.70 -21.75 15.82
C LEU A 16 24.21 -20.34 16.18
N LEU A 17 23.74 -19.55 15.20
CA LEU A 17 23.18 -18.22 15.45
C LEU A 17 21.85 -18.28 16.23
N LEU A 18 20.97 -19.24 15.91
CA LEU A 18 19.76 -19.49 16.69
C LEU A 18 20.08 -19.99 18.10
N GLY A 19 21.05 -20.89 18.24
CA GLY A 19 21.51 -21.41 19.53
C GLY A 19 22.15 -20.32 20.41
N ALA A 20 22.97 -19.45 19.82
CA ALA A 20 23.54 -18.30 20.51
C ALA A 20 22.47 -17.28 20.90
N GLY A 21 21.47 -17.04 20.04
CA GLY A 21 20.32 -16.18 20.36
C GLY A 21 19.47 -16.73 21.50
N VAL A 22 19.16 -18.03 21.49
CA VAL A 22 18.42 -18.71 22.57
C VAL A 22 19.23 -18.72 23.86
N ALA A 23 20.54 -19.00 23.80
CA ALA A 23 21.42 -18.95 24.97
C ALA A 23 21.52 -17.52 25.56
N LEU A 24 21.56 -16.49 24.73
CA LEU A 24 21.55 -15.10 25.18
C LEU A 24 20.21 -14.71 25.82
N VAL A 25 19.09 -15.16 25.25
CA VAL A 25 17.75 -14.96 25.85
C VAL A 25 17.62 -15.69 27.18
N LEU A 26 18.09 -16.94 27.27
CA LEU A 26 18.08 -17.72 28.51
C LEU A 26 19.04 -17.17 29.56
N ALA A 27 20.24 -16.69 29.17
CA ALA A 27 21.17 -16.02 30.06
C ALA A 27 20.62 -14.66 30.54
N SER A 28 19.94 -13.92 29.66
CA SER A 28 19.24 -12.68 30.04
C SER A 28 18.08 -12.99 30.99
N ALA A 29 17.31 -14.05 30.74
CA ALA A 29 16.22 -14.49 31.62
C ALA A 29 16.73 -15.00 32.99
N ALA A 30 17.86 -15.72 33.02
CA ALA A 30 18.50 -16.18 34.24
C ALA A 30 19.15 -15.03 35.05
N TYR A 31 19.68 -14.02 34.37
CA TYR A 31 20.13 -12.77 35.01
C TYR A 31 18.94 -11.96 35.58
N LEU A 32 17.77 -12.05 34.94
CA LEU A 32 16.52 -11.43 35.39
C LEU A 32 15.81 -12.19 36.53
N ASP A 33 16.17 -13.46 36.74
CA ASP A 33 15.54 -14.36 37.72
C ASP A 33 15.94 -14.04 39.18
N ASP A 34 16.92 -13.16 39.40
CA ASP A 34 17.25 -12.71 40.75
C ASP A 34 16.00 -12.04 41.37
N ALA A 35 15.48 -12.61 42.46
CA ALA A 35 14.15 -12.30 43.00
C ALA A 35 13.94 -10.81 43.36
N ILE A 36 15.03 -10.04 43.43
CA ILE A 36 15.06 -8.59 43.64
C ILE A 36 14.58 -7.82 42.39
N HIS A 37 14.90 -8.27 41.18
CA HIS A 37 14.53 -7.61 39.92
C HIS A 37 13.04 -7.78 39.58
N LEU A 38 12.51 -9.00 39.72
CA LEU A 38 11.09 -9.29 39.44
C LEU A 38 10.15 -8.55 40.41
N ARG A 39 10.52 -8.44 41.69
CA ARG A 39 9.74 -7.67 42.68
C ARG A 39 9.75 -6.17 42.37
N SER A 40 10.91 -5.62 42.02
CA SER A 40 11.05 -4.20 41.63
C SER A 40 10.27 -3.87 40.36
N LEU A 41 10.25 -4.80 39.40
CA LEU A 41 9.45 -4.66 38.17
C LEU A 41 7.96 -4.70 38.47
N ALA A 42 7.50 -5.67 39.26
CA ALA A 42 6.09 -5.81 39.63
C ALA A 42 5.58 -4.60 40.43
N SER A 43 6.38 -4.09 41.37
CA SER A 43 6.01 -2.91 42.16
C SER A 43 5.89 -1.66 41.27
N ALA A 44 6.87 -1.40 40.40
CA ALA A 44 6.86 -0.29 39.46
C ALA A 44 5.69 -0.38 38.46
N ALA A 45 5.42 -1.56 37.90
CA ALA A 45 4.28 -1.78 37.01
C ALA A 45 2.95 -1.53 37.75
N SER A 46 2.80 -2.03 38.97
CA SER A 46 1.60 -1.82 39.78
C SER A 46 1.39 -0.33 40.11
N ALA A 47 2.46 0.45 40.29
CA ALA A 47 2.38 1.88 40.55
C ALA A 47 1.87 2.65 39.33
N LEU A 48 2.36 2.33 38.13
CA LEU A 48 1.88 2.92 36.88
C LEU A 48 0.40 2.61 36.60
N LEU A 49 -0.08 1.43 37.00
CA LEU A 49 -1.50 1.07 36.87
C LEU A 49 -2.39 1.79 37.87
N ARG A 50 -1.89 2.08 39.07
CA ARG A 50 -2.65 2.79 40.11
C ARG A 50 -2.78 4.29 39.82
N ASP A 51 -1.73 4.91 39.30
CA ASP A 51 -1.74 6.32 38.89
C ASP A 51 -1.24 6.47 37.44
N PRO A 52 -2.15 6.37 36.45
CA PRO A 52 -1.77 6.44 35.04
C PRO A 52 -1.53 7.87 34.55
N VAL A 53 -1.93 8.91 35.31
CA VAL A 53 -1.93 10.29 34.82
C VAL A 53 -0.53 10.79 34.42
N PRO A 54 0.53 10.61 35.24
CA PRO A 54 1.88 11.02 34.86
C PRO A 54 2.37 10.33 33.59
N LEU A 55 2.02 9.06 33.40
CA LEU A 55 2.39 8.30 32.21
C LEU A 55 1.65 8.81 30.96
N LEU A 56 0.35 9.11 31.06
CA LEU A 56 -0.43 9.67 29.96
C LEU A 56 0.09 11.05 29.53
N LEU A 57 0.44 11.91 30.49
CA LEU A 57 1.07 13.20 30.21
C LEU A 57 2.43 13.03 29.53
N ALA A 58 3.25 12.07 30.00
CA ALA A 58 4.52 11.76 29.39
C ALA A 58 4.38 11.21 27.96
N LEU A 59 3.36 10.37 27.70
CA LEU A 59 3.04 9.91 26.34
C LEU A 59 2.58 11.06 25.43
N GLY A 60 1.83 12.03 25.97
CA GLY A 60 1.48 13.26 25.26
C GLY A 60 2.71 14.11 24.90
N ALA A 61 3.63 14.28 25.84
CA ALA A 61 4.92 14.95 25.59
C ALA A 61 5.78 14.18 24.57
N TYR A 62 5.84 12.85 24.69
CA TYR A 62 6.53 11.97 23.74
C TYR A 62 5.95 12.13 22.33
N ALA A 63 4.62 12.15 22.19
CA ALA A 63 3.96 12.42 20.91
C ALA A 63 4.27 13.82 20.37
N ALA A 64 4.28 14.84 21.23
CA ALA A 64 4.64 16.21 20.87
C ALA A 64 6.09 16.31 20.36
N ALA A 65 7.02 15.50 20.87
CA ALA A 65 8.39 15.41 20.35
C ALA A 65 8.42 15.01 18.86
N PHE A 66 7.60 14.03 18.46
CA PHE A 66 7.45 13.67 17.04
C PHE A 66 6.73 14.75 16.23
N GLY A 67 5.79 15.47 16.86
CA GLY A 67 5.13 16.64 16.25
C GLY A 67 6.13 17.75 15.92
N LEU A 68 7.04 18.07 16.83
CA LEU A 68 8.12 19.04 16.62
C LEU A 68 9.07 18.61 15.51
N ARG A 69 9.49 17.33 15.50
CA ARG A 69 10.32 16.77 14.41
C ARG A 69 9.60 16.80 13.06
N GLY A 70 8.30 16.53 13.05
CA GLY A 70 7.47 16.62 11.85
C GLY A 70 7.38 18.06 11.34
N TRP A 71 7.10 19.01 12.23
CA TRP A 71 7.09 20.44 11.93
C TRP A 71 8.44 20.91 11.38
N ALA A 72 9.55 20.58 12.04
CA ALA A 72 10.90 20.87 11.57
C ALA A 72 11.14 20.37 10.14
N TRP A 73 10.66 19.15 9.84
CA TRP A 73 10.78 18.58 8.51
C TRP A 73 9.97 19.35 7.47
N THR A 74 8.74 19.75 7.77
CA THR A 74 7.95 20.62 6.87
C THR A 74 8.59 21.99 6.65
N ARG A 75 9.43 22.49 7.57
CA ARG A 75 10.17 23.75 7.37
C ARG A 75 11.34 23.59 6.40
N VAL A 76 12.00 22.44 6.41
CA VAL A 76 13.11 22.11 5.49
C VAL A 76 12.59 21.64 4.13
N LEU A 77 11.48 20.90 4.09
CA LEU A 77 10.80 20.43 2.87
C LEU A 77 9.34 20.92 2.87
N PRO A 78 9.06 22.16 2.41
CA PRO A 78 7.72 22.78 2.48
C PRO A 78 6.62 22.05 1.72
N ALA A 79 6.98 21.25 0.72
CA ALA A 79 6.02 20.45 -0.04
C ALA A 79 5.50 19.23 0.76
N LEU A 80 6.12 18.90 1.90
CA LEU A 80 5.67 17.82 2.78
C LEU A 80 4.61 18.36 3.75
N THR A 81 3.46 17.69 3.82
CA THR A 81 2.42 18.03 4.81
C THR A 81 2.79 17.52 6.20
N ALA A 82 2.24 18.15 7.25
CA ALA A 82 2.45 17.72 8.63
C ALA A 82 2.03 16.26 8.86
N GLY A 83 0.93 15.81 8.26
CA GLY A 83 0.46 14.43 8.37
C GLY A 83 1.39 13.42 7.69
N GLN A 84 1.97 13.75 6.54
CA GLN A 84 2.94 12.88 5.86
C GLN A 84 4.24 12.79 6.64
N ALA A 85 4.74 13.91 7.18
CA ALA A 85 5.91 13.93 8.05
C ALA A 85 5.67 13.11 9.32
N TRP A 86 4.53 13.30 9.99
CA TRP A 86 4.11 12.52 11.15
C TRP A 86 4.13 11.02 10.86
N ALA A 87 3.47 10.58 9.78
CA ALA A 87 3.41 9.17 9.44
C ALA A 87 4.77 8.59 9.05
N ALA A 88 5.62 9.34 8.34
CA ALA A 88 6.96 8.89 8.01
C ALA A 88 7.83 8.68 9.25
N LEU A 89 7.74 9.58 10.24
CA LEU A 89 8.44 9.45 11.52
C LEU A 89 7.94 8.23 12.33
N HIS A 90 6.64 7.96 12.33
CA HIS A 90 6.07 6.83 13.08
C HIS A 90 6.28 5.48 12.38
N VAL A 91 6.31 5.44 11.04
CA VAL A 91 6.72 4.25 10.28
C VAL A 91 8.20 3.94 10.53
N SER A 92 9.04 4.97 10.60
CA SER A 92 10.44 4.86 11.01
C SER A 92 10.57 4.30 12.43
N LEU A 93 9.78 4.82 13.37
CA LEU A 93 9.75 4.39 14.76
C LEU A 93 9.33 2.91 14.88
N LEU A 94 8.24 2.51 14.22
CA LEU A 94 7.79 1.12 14.18
C LEU A 94 8.88 0.19 13.65
N GLY A 95 9.48 0.57 12.53
CA GLY A 95 10.55 -0.19 11.90
C GLY A 95 11.71 -0.48 12.85
N ASN A 96 12.14 0.54 13.59
CA ASN A 96 13.23 0.40 14.56
C ASN A 96 12.88 -0.50 15.76
N HIS A 97 11.60 -0.65 16.11
CA HIS A 97 11.16 -1.50 17.21
C HIS A 97 10.85 -2.94 16.78
N VAL A 98 10.44 -3.15 15.53
CA VAL A 98 10.00 -4.47 15.04
C VAL A 98 11.12 -5.20 14.27
N LEU A 99 11.96 -4.48 13.53
CA LEU A 99 12.97 -5.09 12.66
C LEU A 99 14.30 -5.29 13.40
N PRO A 100 15.04 -6.37 13.10
CA PRO A 100 16.35 -6.63 13.69
C PRO A 100 17.42 -5.64 13.20
N LEU A 101 17.24 -5.06 12.01
CA LEU A 101 18.11 -4.04 11.45
C LEU A 101 17.48 -2.66 11.62
N ARG A 102 18.31 -1.66 11.94
CA ARG A 102 17.91 -0.24 12.05
C ARG A 102 17.64 0.39 10.68
N LEU A 103 16.58 -0.08 10.04
CA LEU A 103 16.11 0.40 8.74
C LEU A 103 15.16 1.61 8.87
N GLY A 104 14.99 2.18 10.06
CA GLY A 104 14.04 3.27 10.31
C GLY A 104 14.24 4.47 9.40
N GLU A 105 15.48 4.85 9.07
CA GLU A 105 15.72 5.98 8.16
C GLU A 105 15.30 5.67 6.72
N ALA A 106 15.58 4.46 6.24
CA ALA A 106 15.10 4.00 4.93
C ALA A 106 13.56 3.93 4.90
N LEU A 107 12.95 3.45 5.98
CA LEU A 107 11.49 3.39 6.13
C LEU A 107 10.84 4.78 6.18
N ARG A 108 11.50 5.75 6.78
CA ARG A 108 11.06 7.15 6.80
C ARG A 108 11.00 7.73 5.38
N VAL A 109 12.10 7.60 4.63
CA VAL A 109 12.21 8.09 3.24
C VAL A 109 11.20 7.37 2.34
N THR A 110 11.15 6.04 2.40
CA THR A 110 10.19 5.26 1.61
C THR A 110 8.74 5.58 1.96
N SER A 111 8.41 5.86 3.22
CA SER A 111 7.07 6.31 3.60
C SER A 111 6.68 7.62 2.90
N VAL A 112 7.61 8.59 2.78
CA VAL A 112 7.34 9.83 2.03
C VAL A 112 7.21 9.56 0.53
N LEU A 113 8.13 8.79 -0.05
CA LEU A 113 8.12 8.51 -1.50
C LEU A 113 6.89 7.72 -1.95
N ARG A 114 6.32 6.90 -1.07
CA ARG A 114 5.06 6.19 -1.34
C ARG A 114 3.80 7.04 -1.16
N ARG A 115 3.92 8.21 -0.53
CA ARG A 115 2.80 9.11 -0.21
C ARG A 115 2.76 10.36 -1.05
N THR A 116 3.84 10.66 -1.75
CA THR A 116 4.07 11.92 -2.45
C THR A 116 4.69 11.65 -3.80
N THR A 117 4.56 12.60 -4.71
CA THR A 117 5.26 12.63 -6.00
C THR A 117 6.62 13.34 -5.89
N LEU A 118 7.13 13.55 -4.67
CA LEU A 118 8.37 14.29 -4.46
C LEU A 118 9.59 13.48 -4.95
N PRO A 119 10.59 14.14 -5.56
CA PRO A 119 11.79 13.45 -6.00
C PRO A 119 12.58 12.85 -4.81
N ALA A 120 13.26 11.72 -5.04
CA ALA A 120 13.99 11.01 -4.00
C ALA A 120 15.11 11.82 -3.35
N ALA A 121 15.81 12.65 -4.13
CA ALA A 121 16.96 13.42 -3.65
C ALA A 121 16.58 14.45 -2.55
N PRO A 122 15.60 15.36 -2.74
CA PRO A 122 15.14 16.27 -1.68
C PRO A 122 14.62 15.56 -0.43
N VAL A 123 13.88 14.47 -0.59
CA VAL A 123 13.35 13.69 0.54
C VAL A 123 14.49 13.09 1.36
N THR A 124 15.48 12.49 0.68
CA THR A 124 16.62 11.87 1.34
C THR A 124 17.53 12.91 2.00
N ALA A 125 17.85 13.99 1.31
CA ALA A 125 18.72 15.05 1.82
C ALA A 125 18.12 15.75 3.04
N SER A 126 16.81 16.05 3.02
CA SER A 126 16.12 16.66 4.17
C SER A 126 16.04 15.70 5.36
N ALA A 127 15.69 14.43 5.14
CA ALA A 127 15.63 13.42 6.20
C ALA A 127 17.00 13.19 6.86
N PHE A 128 18.05 13.01 6.05
CA PHE A 128 19.42 12.83 6.52
C PHE A 128 19.91 14.03 7.34
N THR A 129 19.77 15.24 6.78
CA THR A 129 20.27 16.47 7.43
C THR A 129 19.61 16.68 8.79
N LEU A 130 18.28 16.51 8.86
CA LEU A 130 17.54 16.63 10.13
C LEU A 130 17.90 15.54 11.12
N ARG A 131 18.18 14.31 10.66
CA ARG A 131 18.60 13.23 11.55
C ARG A 131 19.98 13.48 12.15
N VAL A 132 20.94 13.96 11.35
CA VAL A 132 22.26 14.31 11.87
C VAL A 132 22.17 15.47 12.87
N ALA A 133 21.36 16.49 12.57
CA ALA A 133 21.10 17.59 13.51
C ALA A 133 20.46 17.11 14.83
N ASP A 134 19.49 16.19 14.74
CA ASP A 134 18.81 15.59 15.89
C ASP A 134 19.78 14.77 16.76
N LEU A 135 20.67 13.99 16.16
CA LEU A 135 21.71 13.24 16.88
C LEU A 135 22.78 14.14 17.51
N LEU A 136 23.17 15.23 16.86
CA LEU A 136 24.07 16.19 17.48
C LEU A 136 23.41 16.90 18.66
N ALA A 137 22.15 17.29 18.53
CA ALA A 137 21.39 17.95 19.58
C ALA A 137 21.33 17.10 20.86
N VAL A 138 21.01 15.80 20.74
CA VAL A 138 20.93 14.91 21.92
C VAL A 138 22.28 14.76 22.61
N MET A 139 23.36 14.68 21.85
CA MET A 139 24.69 14.42 22.39
C MET A 139 25.27 15.66 23.07
N LEU A 140 25.07 16.84 22.49
CA LEU A 140 25.43 18.12 23.12
C LEU A 140 24.58 18.38 24.36
N LEU A 141 23.28 18.08 24.31
CA LEU A 141 22.38 18.19 25.45
C LEU A 141 22.81 17.26 26.59
N ALA A 142 23.23 16.03 26.29
CA ALA A 142 23.72 15.08 27.29
C ALA A 142 25.02 15.55 27.95
N LEU A 143 25.97 16.05 27.15
CA LEU A 143 27.23 16.62 27.64
C LEU A 143 26.99 17.84 28.54
N ALA A 144 25.98 18.66 28.24
CA ALA A 144 25.60 19.79 29.08
C ALA A 144 24.85 19.34 30.36
N ALA A 145 23.98 18.35 30.27
CA ALA A 145 23.11 17.93 31.37
C ALA A 145 23.82 17.07 32.42
N ALA A 146 24.63 16.08 32.00
CA ALA A 146 25.34 15.19 32.89
C ALA A 146 26.70 14.78 32.30
N PRO A 147 27.69 15.71 32.26
CA PRO A 147 28.99 15.47 31.64
C PRO A 147 29.71 14.28 32.27
N HIS A 148 29.59 14.10 33.59
CA HIS A 148 30.21 12.97 34.28
C HIS A 148 29.69 11.62 33.76
N VAL A 149 28.37 11.43 33.66
CA VAL A 149 27.76 10.18 33.15
C VAL A 149 28.22 9.91 31.71
N VAL A 150 28.16 10.92 30.85
CA VAL A 150 28.50 10.77 29.43
C VAL A 150 29.98 10.45 29.23
N LEU A 151 30.87 11.14 29.95
CA LEU A 151 32.32 10.93 29.83
C LEU A 151 32.77 9.63 30.50
N THR A 152 32.14 9.22 31.62
CA THR A 152 32.42 7.94 32.27
C THR A 152 32.03 6.75 31.39
N LEU A 153 30.86 6.81 30.73
CA LEU A 153 30.38 5.70 29.91
C LEU A 153 30.95 5.71 28.49
N GLY A 154 31.15 6.90 27.90
CA GLY A 154 31.59 7.04 26.51
C GLY A 154 33.08 7.29 26.30
N GLY A 155 33.82 7.75 27.32
CA GLY A 155 35.24 8.06 27.23
C GLY A 155 35.57 9.07 26.10
N THR A 156 36.74 8.89 25.47
CA THR A 156 37.21 9.76 24.37
C THR A 156 36.41 9.60 23.08
N TRP A 157 35.69 8.49 22.90
CA TRP A 157 34.87 8.21 21.71
C TRP A 157 33.73 9.22 21.52
N VAL A 158 33.27 9.85 22.61
CA VAL A 158 32.23 10.89 22.56
C VAL A 158 32.65 12.02 21.61
N TRP A 159 33.91 12.46 21.67
CA TRP A 159 34.41 13.56 20.84
C TRP A 159 34.52 13.19 19.36
N LEU A 160 34.84 11.94 19.05
CA LEU A 160 34.78 11.43 17.67
C LEU A 160 33.35 11.43 17.14
N GLY A 161 32.38 11.07 17.97
CA GLY A 161 30.96 11.20 17.65
C GLY A 161 30.56 12.66 17.36
N VAL A 162 30.98 13.61 18.22
CA VAL A 162 30.63 15.04 18.07
C VAL A 162 31.22 15.58 16.78
N GLY A 163 32.52 15.34 16.57
CA GLY A 163 33.23 15.80 15.38
C GLY A 163 32.68 15.20 14.09
N GLY A 164 32.48 13.87 14.06
CA GLY A 164 31.91 13.18 12.91
C GLY A 164 30.49 13.66 12.57
N GLY A 165 29.66 13.85 13.59
CA GLY A 165 28.32 14.43 13.41
C GLY A 165 28.37 15.85 12.86
N ALA A 166 29.27 16.71 13.35
CA ALA A 166 29.41 18.08 12.86
C ALA A 166 29.82 18.14 11.39
N VAL A 167 30.76 17.28 10.97
CA VAL A 167 31.16 17.13 9.56
C VAL A 167 29.99 16.65 8.70
N ALA A 168 29.26 15.63 9.15
CA ALA A 168 28.09 15.11 8.45
C ALA A 168 26.98 16.17 8.33
N LEU A 169 26.79 17.01 9.35
CA LEU A 169 25.82 18.10 9.32
C LEU A 169 26.24 19.17 8.31
N ALA A 170 27.51 19.57 8.29
CA ALA A 170 28.03 20.52 7.32
C ALA A 170 27.83 20.02 5.88
N ALA A 171 28.10 18.74 5.62
CA ALA A 171 27.86 18.10 4.33
C ALA A 171 26.37 18.09 3.98
N GLY A 172 25.49 17.70 4.91
CA GLY A 172 24.04 17.72 4.72
C GLY A 172 23.49 19.11 4.39
N LEU A 173 23.92 20.13 5.15
CA LEU A 173 23.56 21.54 4.90
C LEU A 173 24.05 22.00 3.53
N ALA A 174 25.26 21.63 3.11
CA ALA A 174 25.77 21.94 1.77
C ALA A 174 24.92 21.29 0.67
N THR A 175 24.45 20.05 0.85
CA THR A 175 23.51 19.40 -0.07
C THR A 175 22.16 20.11 -0.09
N VAL A 176 21.61 20.49 1.07
CA VAL A 176 20.36 21.26 1.17
C VAL A 176 20.44 22.57 0.38
N ARG A 177 21.57 23.29 0.45
CA ARG A 177 21.79 24.53 -0.33
C ARG A 177 21.72 24.33 -1.84
N ARG A 178 22.07 23.15 -2.34
CA ARG A 178 22.12 22.83 -3.78
C ARG A 178 20.76 22.40 -4.34
N LEU A 179 19.78 22.08 -3.49
CA LEU A 179 18.47 21.59 -3.91
C LEU A 179 17.41 22.69 -3.74
N PRO A 180 16.85 23.24 -4.83
CA PRO A 180 15.97 24.41 -4.78
C PRO A 180 14.61 24.13 -4.10
N THR A 181 14.21 22.86 -4.00
CA THR A 181 12.99 22.43 -3.31
C THR A 181 13.12 22.42 -1.78
N LEU A 182 14.34 22.56 -1.26
CA LEU A 182 14.63 22.56 0.17
C LEU A 182 14.92 23.96 0.69
N ARG A 183 14.66 24.15 1.99
CA ARG A 183 15.03 25.34 2.74
C ARG A 183 16.05 24.98 3.81
N LEU A 184 17.00 25.88 4.05
CA LEU A 184 17.95 25.69 5.13
C LEU A 184 17.24 25.70 6.49
N PRO A 185 17.60 24.79 7.42
CA PRO A 185 17.05 24.80 8.76
C PRO A 185 17.51 26.08 9.50
N GLY A 186 16.53 26.88 9.93
CA GLY A 186 16.78 28.07 10.75
C GLY A 186 16.95 27.75 12.24
N PRO A 187 17.18 28.76 13.09
CA PRO A 187 17.39 28.57 14.53
C PRO A 187 16.19 27.91 15.22
N ALA A 188 14.96 28.20 14.79
CA ALA A 188 13.76 27.57 15.33
C ALA A 188 13.71 26.05 15.04
N VAL A 189 14.24 25.60 13.90
CA VAL A 189 14.36 24.17 13.58
C VAL A 189 15.37 23.50 14.51
N ALA A 190 16.53 24.13 14.74
CA ALA A 190 17.52 23.62 15.69
C ALA A 190 16.98 23.55 17.13
N ALA A 191 16.29 24.60 17.59
CA ALA A 191 15.67 24.63 18.92
C ALA A 191 14.62 23.52 19.09
N SER A 192 13.84 23.23 18.04
CA SER A 192 12.85 22.16 18.09
C SER A 192 13.45 20.76 18.27
N ALA A 193 14.68 20.52 17.78
CA ALA A 193 15.38 19.26 17.98
C ALA A 193 15.78 19.07 19.45
N VAL A 194 16.31 20.12 20.09
CA VAL A 194 16.64 20.10 21.52
C VAL A 194 15.38 19.89 22.36
N LEU A 195 14.31 20.64 22.08
CA LEU A 195 13.04 20.51 22.80
C LEU A 195 12.42 19.13 22.63
N ALA A 196 12.49 18.53 21.42
CA ALA A 196 12.00 17.19 21.18
C ALA A 196 12.70 16.15 22.07
N TRP A 197 14.02 16.29 22.29
CA TRP A 197 14.75 15.39 23.20
C TRP A 197 14.36 15.55 24.67
N VAL A 198 14.12 16.78 25.12
CA VAL A 198 13.62 17.04 26.48
C VAL A 198 12.25 16.39 26.68
N LEU A 199 11.35 16.55 25.71
CA LEU A 199 10.03 15.93 25.74
C LEU A 199 10.11 14.40 25.67
N GLU A 200 11.07 13.85 24.94
CA GLU A 200 11.27 12.41 24.83
C GLU A 200 11.76 11.76 26.14
N ALA A 201 12.54 12.50 26.93
CA ALA A 201 12.97 12.09 28.26
C ALA A 201 11.83 12.03 29.30
N SER A 202 10.68 12.66 29.01
CA SER A 202 9.53 12.69 29.92
C SER A 202 9.00 11.31 30.29
N VAL A 203 9.09 10.32 29.38
CA VAL A 203 8.67 8.94 29.65
C VAL A 203 9.51 8.33 30.76
N LEU A 204 10.85 8.44 30.65
CA LEU A 204 11.74 7.90 31.66
C LEU A 204 11.59 8.64 32.99
N TYR A 205 11.46 9.97 32.94
CA TYR A 205 11.20 10.80 34.11
C TYR A 205 9.92 10.39 34.85
N ALA A 206 8.81 10.20 34.12
CA ALA A 206 7.53 9.81 34.69
C ALA A 206 7.58 8.39 35.26
N VAL A 207 8.16 7.44 34.54
CA VAL A 207 8.31 6.05 35.01
C VAL A 207 9.18 6.00 36.27
N ALA A 208 10.30 6.71 36.30
CA ALA A 208 11.18 6.79 37.47
C ALA A 208 10.45 7.37 38.70
N ARG A 209 9.71 8.47 38.50
CA ARG A 209 8.95 9.14 39.56
C ARG A 209 7.83 8.27 40.12
N VAL A 210 7.02 7.66 39.27
CA VAL A 210 5.91 6.80 39.69
C VAL A 210 6.41 5.51 40.35
N SER A 211 7.58 5.03 39.94
CA SER A 211 8.22 3.85 40.53
C SER A 211 8.88 4.12 41.89
N GLY A 212 8.83 5.36 42.42
CA GLY A 212 9.43 5.71 43.71
C GLY A 212 10.94 5.97 43.67
N HIS A 213 11.51 6.14 42.48
CA HIS A 213 12.94 6.40 42.26
C HIS A 213 13.12 7.67 41.42
N PRO A 214 12.68 8.84 41.93
CA PRO A 214 12.70 10.07 41.15
C PRO A 214 14.14 10.46 40.78
N VAL A 215 14.34 10.75 39.49
CA VAL A 215 15.57 11.33 38.96
C VAL A 215 15.33 12.78 38.58
N GLY A 216 16.37 13.60 38.51
CA GLY A 216 16.27 14.96 37.98
C GLY A 216 15.78 14.95 36.53
N ALA A 217 15.10 16.03 36.12
CA ALA A 217 14.63 16.15 34.73
C ALA A 217 15.81 16.15 33.73
N LEU A 218 16.91 16.82 34.10
CA LEU A 218 18.15 16.83 33.31
C LEU A 218 18.85 15.46 33.31
N ASP A 219 18.79 14.74 34.43
CA ASP A 219 19.31 13.37 34.51
C ASP A 219 18.55 12.43 33.58
N ALA A 220 17.22 12.54 33.53
CA ALA A 220 16.40 11.75 32.62
C ALA A 220 16.75 12.01 31.14
N VAL A 221 17.09 13.25 30.80
CA VAL A 221 17.59 13.63 29.47
C VAL A 221 18.93 12.97 29.17
N ALA A 222 19.88 13.04 30.11
CA ALA A 222 21.19 12.41 29.95
C ALA A 222 21.09 10.87 29.82
N VAL A 223 20.28 10.22 30.66
CA VAL A 223 20.01 8.78 30.57
C VAL A 223 19.42 8.44 29.22
N THR A 224 18.42 9.21 28.75
CA THR A 224 17.82 8.99 27.42
C THR A 224 18.84 9.12 26.30
N ALA A 225 19.73 10.11 26.37
CA ALA A 225 20.77 10.33 25.37
C ALA A 225 21.80 9.20 25.31
N VAL A 226 22.33 8.79 26.48
CA VAL A 226 23.26 7.64 26.59
C VAL A 226 22.62 6.39 26.03
N THR A 227 21.34 6.17 26.35
CA THR A 227 20.60 5.01 25.88
C THR A 227 20.47 4.98 24.35
N ILE A 228 20.24 6.13 23.74
CA ILE A 228 20.09 6.25 22.28
C ILE A 228 21.44 6.12 21.57
N ALA A 229 22.51 6.62 22.17
CA ALA A 229 23.87 6.39 21.69
C ALA A 229 24.21 4.89 21.71
N ALA A 230 23.98 4.20 22.82
CA ALA A 230 24.23 2.76 22.96
C ALA A 230 23.39 1.93 21.97
N GLN A 231 22.19 2.40 21.68
CA GLN A 231 21.31 1.79 20.70
C GLN A 231 21.91 1.79 19.28
N THR A 232 22.81 2.70 18.90
CA THR A 232 23.41 2.74 17.55
C THR A 232 24.19 1.47 17.18
N VAL A 233 24.68 0.72 18.18
CA VAL A 233 25.44 -0.53 17.99
C VAL A 233 24.60 -1.79 18.23
N ALA A 234 23.29 -1.64 18.45
CA ALA A 234 22.40 -2.76 18.78
C ALA A 234 22.02 -3.60 17.55
N LEU A 235 22.10 -4.94 17.70
CA LEU A 235 21.76 -5.92 16.65
C LEU A 235 20.40 -6.61 16.89
N THR A 236 19.75 -6.35 18.02
CA THR A 236 18.45 -6.94 18.39
C THR A 236 17.28 -6.04 17.97
N PRO A 237 16.10 -6.62 17.66
CA PRO A 237 14.89 -5.83 17.43
C PRO A 237 14.60 -4.87 18.60
N GLY A 238 14.32 -3.59 18.29
CA GLY A 238 14.11 -2.55 19.31
C GLY A 238 15.35 -2.19 20.14
N GLY A 239 16.51 -2.79 19.87
CA GLY A 239 17.65 -2.72 20.77
C GLY A 239 17.38 -3.35 22.14
N PHE A 240 16.47 -4.33 22.19
CA PHE A 240 16.19 -5.10 23.40
C PHE A 240 17.48 -5.66 24.02
N GLY A 241 17.66 -5.47 25.32
CA GLY A 241 18.87 -5.76 26.08
C GLY A 241 19.86 -4.59 26.08
N THR A 242 20.14 -3.99 24.93
CA THR A 242 21.10 -2.86 24.84
C THR A 242 20.53 -1.54 25.38
N TYR A 243 19.25 -1.27 25.13
CA TYR A 243 18.56 -0.10 25.67
C TYR A 243 18.51 -0.19 27.20
N GLU A 244 18.06 -1.33 27.71
CA GLU A 244 17.90 -1.58 29.14
C GLU A 244 19.24 -1.53 29.86
N ALA A 245 20.27 -2.17 29.31
CA ALA A 245 21.61 -2.14 29.91
C ALA A 245 22.18 -0.72 29.98
N ALA A 246 22.09 0.06 28.91
CA ALA A 246 22.62 1.42 28.88
C ALA A 246 21.85 2.37 29.81
N ALA A 247 20.52 2.29 29.80
CA ALA A 247 19.68 3.07 30.69
C ALA A 247 19.91 2.70 32.16
N THR A 248 20.03 1.41 32.47
CA THR A 248 20.34 0.92 33.82
C THR A 248 21.70 1.41 34.29
N ALA A 249 22.74 1.29 33.46
CA ALA A 249 24.08 1.76 33.79
C ALA A 249 24.10 3.27 34.05
N ALA A 250 23.40 4.07 33.23
CA ALA A 250 23.30 5.50 33.43
C ALA A 250 22.53 5.87 34.72
N LEU A 251 21.44 5.17 35.03
CA LEU A 251 20.69 5.37 36.28
C LEU A 251 21.52 4.96 37.52
N VAL A 252 22.29 3.88 37.43
CA VAL A 252 23.20 3.46 38.50
C VAL A 252 24.33 4.48 38.71
N ALA A 253 24.87 5.04 37.63
CA ALA A 253 25.86 6.12 37.71
C ALA A 253 25.30 7.38 38.41
N LEU A 254 23.98 7.58 38.37
CA LEU A 254 23.25 8.64 39.06
C LEU A 254 22.83 8.25 40.50
N GLY A 255 23.23 7.07 40.98
CA GLY A 255 22.97 6.60 42.34
C GLY A 255 21.69 5.79 42.53
N VAL A 256 20.96 5.44 41.46
CA VAL A 256 19.79 4.55 41.56
C VAL A 256 20.24 3.11 41.75
N PRO A 257 19.71 2.35 42.73
CA PRO A 257 20.08 0.94 42.90
C PRO A 257 19.78 0.11 41.65
N ALA A 258 20.62 -0.87 41.34
CA ALA A 258 20.58 -1.61 40.07
C ALA A 258 19.22 -2.28 39.78
N GLY A 259 18.55 -2.83 40.80
CA GLY A 259 17.23 -3.45 40.66
C GLY A 259 16.15 -2.50 40.15
N PRO A 260 15.87 -1.42 40.89
CA PRO A 260 15.01 -0.34 40.44
C PRO A 260 15.42 0.33 39.14
N ALA A 261 16.72 0.58 38.93
CA ALA A 261 17.23 1.17 37.70
C ALA A 261 16.84 0.32 36.47
N PHE A 262 16.99 -1.00 36.58
CA PHE A 262 16.58 -1.93 35.54
C PHE A 262 15.05 -1.93 35.33
N ALA A 263 14.27 -1.93 36.41
CA ALA A 263 12.81 -1.88 36.31
C ALA A 263 12.32 -0.61 35.59
N VAL A 264 12.88 0.56 35.94
CA VAL A 264 12.59 1.85 35.28
C VAL A 264 12.98 1.81 33.81
N ALA A 265 14.17 1.28 33.48
CA ALA A 265 14.65 1.17 32.12
C ALA A 265 13.74 0.29 31.25
N LEU A 266 13.41 -0.91 31.75
CA LEU A 266 12.58 -1.89 31.05
C LEU A 266 11.15 -1.37 30.84
N LEU A 267 10.51 -0.79 31.88
CA LEU A 267 9.17 -0.23 31.76
C LEU A 267 9.14 0.98 30.82
N SER A 268 10.15 1.86 30.87
CA SER A 268 10.27 2.97 29.93
C SER A 268 10.36 2.48 28.48
N HIS A 269 11.12 1.42 28.23
CA HIS A 269 11.24 0.82 26.90
C HIS A 269 9.93 0.16 26.47
N ALA A 270 9.25 -0.56 27.37
CA ALA A 270 7.96 -1.21 27.10
C ALA A 270 6.89 -0.18 26.72
N VAL A 271 6.82 0.94 27.44
CA VAL A 271 5.90 2.06 27.14
C VAL A 271 6.19 2.64 25.74
N LYS A 272 7.46 2.94 25.44
CA LYS A 272 7.86 3.48 24.12
C LYS A 272 7.56 2.48 22.98
N THR A 273 7.78 1.20 23.23
CA THR A 273 7.46 0.12 22.28
C THR A 273 5.95 0.04 22.04
N GLY A 274 5.13 0.08 23.08
CA GLY A 274 3.67 0.11 22.97
C GLY A 274 3.19 1.30 22.13
N TYR A 275 3.73 2.50 22.38
CA TYR A 275 3.46 3.68 21.56
C TYR A 275 3.85 3.44 20.08
N ALA A 276 5.05 2.92 19.83
CA ALA A 276 5.56 2.67 18.48
C ALA A 276 4.68 1.68 17.70
N LEU A 277 4.22 0.61 18.35
CA LEU A 277 3.34 -0.39 17.73
C LEU A 277 1.99 0.22 17.35
N VAL A 278 1.36 0.98 18.25
CA VAL A 278 0.02 1.57 18.00
C VAL A 278 0.09 2.69 16.96
N LEU A 279 0.90 3.71 17.21
CA LEU A 279 0.96 4.90 16.36
C LEU A 279 1.68 4.62 15.04
N GLY A 280 2.72 3.79 15.07
CA GLY A 280 3.40 3.33 13.88
C GLY A 280 2.57 2.39 13.02
N GLY A 281 1.80 1.48 13.62
CA GLY A 281 0.85 0.63 12.92
C GLY A 281 -0.24 1.45 12.22
N ALA A 282 -0.82 2.43 12.92
CA ALA A 282 -1.76 3.37 12.32
C ALA A 282 -1.12 4.19 11.19
N ALA A 283 0.14 4.63 11.38
CA ALA A 283 0.89 5.38 10.39
C ALA A 283 1.14 4.60 9.10
N LEU A 284 1.18 3.26 9.11
CA LEU A 284 1.26 2.46 7.86
C LEU A 284 0.06 2.66 6.93
N VAL A 285 -1.07 3.13 7.46
CA VAL A 285 -2.32 3.29 6.70
C VAL A 285 -2.72 4.75 6.55
N VAL A 286 -2.52 5.58 7.57
CA VAL A 286 -3.04 6.97 7.65
C VAL A 286 -1.88 7.96 7.89
N PRO A 287 -1.88 9.14 7.24
CA PRO A 287 -2.84 9.62 6.24
C PRO A 287 -2.66 8.93 4.89
N GLY A 288 -3.75 8.81 4.12
CA GLY A 288 -3.70 8.21 2.78
C GLY A 288 -2.91 9.07 1.77
N PRO A 289 -2.17 8.49 0.80
CA PRO A 289 -1.95 7.05 0.61
C PRO A 289 -1.20 6.42 1.79
N GLY A 290 -1.50 5.17 2.15
CA GLY A 290 -0.74 4.47 3.19
C GLY A 290 0.67 4.12 2.72
N HIS A 291 1.50 3.54 3.58
CA HIS A 291 2.75 2.89 3.18
C HIS A 291 2.52 1.76 2.17
N PHE A 292 1.34 1.15 2.21
CA PHE A 292 0.90 0.16 1.23
C PHE A 292 0.07 0.74 0.08
N GLY A 293 0.03 2.07 -0.07
CA GLY A 293 -0.78 2.74 -1.08
C GLY A 293 -2.26 2.84 -0.71
N ARG A 294 -3.10 2.94 -1.74
CA ARG A 294 -4.57 3.03 -1.67
C ARG A 294 -5.20 1.65 -1.75
N PHE A 295 -6.24 1.45 -0.95
CA PHE A 295 -7.14 0.28 -1.03
C PHE A 295 -8.51 0.62 -1.62
N ARG A 296 -8.73 1.90 -1.97
CA ARG A 296 -9.96 2.42 -2.58
C ARG A 296 -9.57 3.45 -3.64
N LEU A 297 -10.41 3.64 -4.65
CA LEU A 297 -10.28 4.75 -5.58
C LEU A 297 -10.25 6.08 -4.83
N ALA A 298 -9.57 7.05 -5.44
CA ALA A 298 -9.54 8.43 -4.95
C ALA A 298 -10.98 8.95 -4.75
N ARG A 299 -11.16 9.84 -3.76
CA ARG A 299 -12.47 10.49 -3.58
C ARG A 299 -12.77 11.43 -4.75
N GLU A 300 -11.74 12.14 -5.20
CA GLU A 300 -11.77 12.99 -6.38
C GLU A 300 -11.19 12.19 -7.54
N LEU A 301 -12.05 11.94 -8.52
CA LEU A 301 -11.71 11.27 -9.77
C LEU A 301 -11.40 12.34 -10.84
N PRO A 302 -10.65 12.00 -11.89
CA PRO A 302 -10.38 12.93 -12.98
C PRO A 302 -11.69 13.31 -13.68
N PRO A 303 -11.72 14.43 -14.42
CA PRO A 303 -12.90 14.80 -15.20
C PRO A 303 -13.23 13.71 -16.22
N ARG A 304 -14.52 13.53 -16.51
CA ARG A 304 -15.02 12.61 -17.55
C ARG A 304 -14.27 12.90 -18.86
N PRO A 305 -13.59 11.91 -19.49
CA PRO A 305 -12.86 12.11 -20.74
C PRO A 305 -13.76 12.67 -21.84
N GLN A 306 -13.24 13.40 -22.84
CA GLN A 306 -14.08 13.97 -23.91
C GLN A 306 -14.67 12.89 -24.85
N PRO A 307 -15.88 13.09 -25.42
CA PRO A 307 -16.47 12.16 -26.38
C PRO A 307 -15.61 12.05 -27.65
N LEU A 308 -15.55 10.85 -28.24
CA LEU A 308 -15.01 10.69 -29.60
C LEU A 308 -16.10 11.00 -30.63
N PRO A 309 -15.75 11.57 -31.80
CA PRO A 309 -16.69 11.71 -32.91
C PRO A 309 -17.21 10.34 -33.36
N VAL A 310 -18.51 10.23 -33.57
CA VAL A 310 -19.19 9.01 -34.02
C VAL A 310 -19.99 9.31 -35.28
N ALA A 311 -19.78 8.52 -36.33
CA ALA A 311 -20.54 8.66 -37.56
C ALA A 311 -22.03 8.28 -37.35
N ALA A 312 -22.93 8.87 -38.15
CA ALA A 312 -24.36 8.61 -38.03
C ALA A 312 -24.70 7.11 -38.27
N ASP A 313 -23.96 6.47 -39.17
CA ASP A 313 -24.07 5.07 -39.57
C ASP A 313 -23.12 4.13 -38.81
N ALA A 314 -22.35 4.65 -37.85
CA ALA A 314 -21.40 3.84 -37.07
C ALA A 314 -22.09 2.63 -36.39
N PRO A 315 -21.48 1.43 -36.45
CA PRO A 315 -22.11 0.19 -36.00
C PRO A 315 -22.16 0.08 -34.47
N VAL A 316 -23.03 -0.79 -33.97
CA VAL A 316 -22.89 -1.36 -32.62
C VAL A 316 -22.09 -2.66 -32.74
N VAL A 317 -20.95 -2.76 -32.06
CA VAL A 317 -20.05 -3.91 -32.19
C VAL A 317 -20.18 -4.82 -30.99
N ALA A 318 -20.57 -6.07 -31.22
CA ALA A 318 -20.64 -7.11 -30.19
C ALA A 318 -19.34 -7.93 -30.16
N ILE A 319 -18.54 -7.82 -29.10
CA ILE A 319 -17.33 -8.61 -28.88
C ILE A 319 -17.64 -9.88 -28.11
N ILE A 320 -17.21 -11.03 -28.63
CA ILE A 320 -17.53 -12.35 -28.09
C ILE A 320 -16.24 -13.18 -27.98
N PRO A 321 -15.59 -13.25 -26.80
CA PRO A 321 -14.49 -14.16 -26.57
C PRO A 321 -14.96 -15.62 -26.57
N VAL A 322 -14.20 -16.49 -27.20
CA VAL A 322 -14.54 -17.91 -27.37
C VAL A 322 -13.32 -18.78 -27.09
N HIS A 323 -13.51 -19.85 -26.31
CA HIS A 323 -12.53 -20.93 -26.20
C HIS A 323 -13.27 -22.26 -25.98
N ASN A 324 -13.31 -23.10 -27.02
CA ASN A 324 -14.00 -24.39 -27.02
C ASN A 324 -15.51 -24.30 -26.67
N GLU A 325 -16.24 -23.44 -27.38
CA GLU A 325 -17.68 -23.19 -27.21
C GLU A 325 -18.47 -23.52 -28.49
N GLU A 326 -18.11 -24.60 -29.20
CA GLU A 326 -18.74 -24.95 -30.48
C GLU A 326 -20.26 -25.21 -30.38
N ALA A 327 -20.74 -25.65 -29.21
CA ALA A 327 -22.15 -25.95 -29.00
C ALA A 327 -23.03 -24.69 -28.95
N THR A 328 -22.46 -23.56 -28.54
CA THR A 328 -23.20 -22.37 -28.09
C THR A 328 -22.93 -21.15 -28.97
N VAL A 329 -21.69 -20.95 -29.44
CA VAL A 329 -21.26 -19.73 -30.14
C VAL A 329 -22.10 -19.38 -31.38
N GLY A 330 -22.45 -20.37 -32.21
CA GLY A 330 -23.28 -20.13 -33.39
C GLY A 330 -24.68 -19.63 -33.03
N THR A 331 -25.24 -20.13 -31.94
CA THR A 331 -26.55 -19.69 -31.41
C THR A 331 -26.45 -18.29 -30.81
N VAL A 332 -25.35 -17.98 -30.10
CA VAL A 332 -25.11 -16.64 -29.55
C VAL A 332 -25.09 -15.59 -30.66
N VAL A 333 -24.28 -15.83 -31.70
CA VAL A 333 -24.16 -14.94 -32.85
C VAL A 333 -25.50 -14.83 -33.59
N GLY A 334 -26.17 -15.95 -33.85
CA GLY A 334 -27.46 -15.97 -34.56
C GLY A 334 -28.62 -15.31 -33.81
N ARG A 335 -28.52 -15.13 -32.48
CA ARG A 335 -29.52 -14.45 -31.66
C ARG A 335 -29.29 -12.94 -31.52
N LEU A 336 -28.14 -12.43 -31.94
CA LEU A 336 -27.92 -10.99 -31.95
C LEU A 336 -28.90 -10.32 -32.93
N PRO A 337 -29.46 -9.15 -32.58
CA PRO A 337 -30.22 -8.36 -33.54
C PRO A 337 -29.31 -7.96 -34.70
N ARG A 338 -29.85 -7.88 -35.93
CA ARG A 338 -29.08 -7.44 -37.11
C ARG A 338 -28.82 -5.92 -37.10
N GLU A 339 -29.76 -5.18 -36.52
CA GLU A 339 -29.71 -3.73 -36.38
C GLU A 339 -30.27 -3.34 -35.02
N HIS A 340 -29.76 -2.25 -34.45
CA HIS A 340 -30.26 -1.66 -33.21
C HIS A 340 -30.18 -0.13 -33.28
N ALA A 341 -31.25 0.57 -32.91
CA ALA A 341 -31.35 2.03 -33.01
C ALA A 341 -30.95 2.61 -34.39
N GLY A 342 -31.31 1.92 -35.48
CA GLY A 342 -30.98 2.32 -36.85
C GLY A 342 -29.51 2.12 -37.25
N ARG A 343 -28.73 1.40 -36.44
CA ARG A 343 -27.31 1.10 -36.69
C ARG A 343 -27.11 -0.40 -36.91
N PRO A 344 -26.23 -0.82 -37.83
CA PRO A 344 -25.92 -2.23 -38.02
C PRO A 344 -25.22 -2.80 -36.77
N VAL A 345 -25.55 -4.04 -36.43
CA VAL A 345 -24.88 -4.78 -35.36
C VAL A 345 -23.84 -5.71 -35.98
N VAL A 346 -22.58 -5.57 -35.57
CA VAL A 346 -21.46 -6.36 -36.08
C VAL A 346 -20.94 -7.26 -34.97
N ALA A 347 -21.02 -8.57 -35.17
CA ALA A 347 -20.43 -9.55 -34.24
C ALA A 347 -18.94 -9.75 -34.55
N VAL A 348 -18.09 -9.53 -33.56
CA VAL A 348 -16.64 -9.78 -33.60
C VAL A 348 -16.32 -10.87 -32.58
N VAL A 349 -16.06 -12.07 -33.08
CA VAL A 349 -15.70 -13.23 -32.27
C VAL A 349 -14.19 -13.31 -32.14
N ILE A 350 -13.69 -13.36 -30.91
CA ILE A 350 -12.27 -13.54 -30.61
C ILE A 350 -12.05 -14.98 -30.18
N ASP A 351 -11.55 -15.81 -31.08
CA ASP A 351 -11.24 -17.21 -30.82
C ASP A 351 -9.87 -17.33 -30.15
N ASP A 352 -9.85 -17.68 -28.87
CA ASP A 352 -8.65 -17.80 -28.04
C ASP A 352 -7.96 -19.15 -28.22
N GLY A 353 -7.70 -19.52 -29.47
CA GLY A 353 -7.04 -20.78 -29.85
C GLY A 353 -7.86 -22.02 -29.49
N SER A 354 -9.13 -22.05 -29.87
CA SER A 354 -9.98 -23.24 -29.71
C SER A 354 -9.44 -24.43 -30.51
N THR A 355 -9.68 -25.64 -30.00
CA THR A 355 -9.34 -26.92 -30.63
C THR A 355 -10.54 -27.63 -31.25
N ASP A 356 -11.73 -27.03 -31.15
CA ASP A 356 -13.01 -27.52 -31.65
C ASP A 356 -13.52 -26.69 -32.85
N ALA A 357 -14.77 -26.88 -33.28
CA ALA A 357 -15.35 -26.16 -34.42
C ALA A 357 -15.85 -24.74 -34.08
N SER A 358 -15.46 -24.13 -32.95
CA SER A 358 -15.94 -22.82 -32.50
C SER A 358 -15.81 -21.72 -33.54
N ALA A 359 -14.60 -21.53 -34.09
CA ALA A 359 -14.33 -20.50 -35.09
C ALA A 359 -15.16 -20.69 -36.37
N ALA A 360 -15.25 -21.92 -36.86
CA ALA A 360 -16.02 -22.25 -38.05
C ALA A 360 -17.53 -21.98 -37.86
N ARG A 361 -18.08 -22.35 -36.70
CA ARG A 361 -19.49 -22.13 -36.36
C ARG A 361 -19.82 -20.65 -36.17
N ALA A 362 -18.91 -19.88 -35.56
CA ALA A 362 -19.05 -18.43 -35.45
C ALA A 362 -19.08 -17.74 -36.83
N ALA A 363 -18.15 -18.12 -37.72
CA ALA A 363 -18.09 -17.60 -39.08
C ALA A 363 -19.35 -17.96 -39.89
N ALA A 364 -19.82 -19.22 -39.79
CA ALA A 364 -21.03 -19.68 -40.45
C ALA A 364 -22.29 -18.94 -39.97
N ALA A 365 -22.31 -18.48 -38.71
CA ALA A 365 -23.37 -17.66 -38.15
C ALA A 365 -23.29 -16.17 -38.53
N GLY A 366 -22.25 -15.75 -39.27
CA GLY A 366 -22.08 -14.39 -39.78
C GLY A 366 -21.19 -13.48 -38.95
N ALA A 367 -20.42 -14.01 -37.97
CA ALA A 367 -19.48 -13.20 -37.22
C ALA A 367 -18.16 -12.98 -37.97
N ARG A 368 -17.53 -11.83 -37.73
CA ARG A 368 -16.11 -11.61 -38.03
C ARG A 368 -15.28 -12.32 -36.98
N VAL A 369 -14.53 -13.34 -37.38
CA VAL A 369 -13.71 -14.15 -36.46
C VAL A 369 -12.25 -13.70 -36.49
N VAL A 370 -11.66 -13.49 -35.32
CA VAL A 370 -10.24 -13.19 -35.12
C VAL A 370 -9.65 -14.27 -34.21
N THR A 371 -8.76 -15.09 -34.76
CA THR A 371 -8.17 -16.23 -34.05
C THR A 371 -6.79 -15.90 -33.47
N GLN A 372 -6.58 -16.28 -32.21
CA GLN A 372 -5.29 -16.21 -31.53
C GLN A 372 -4.49 -17.51 -31.72
N PRO A 373 -3.15 -17.46 -31.72
CA PRO A 373 -2.31 -18.63 -32.04
C PRO A 373 -2.41 -19.78 -31.02
N ARG A 374 -2.85 -19.48 -29.80
CA ARG A 374 -3.08 -20.42 -28.69
C ARG A 374 -3.98 -19.74 -27.67
N ASN A 375 -4.44 -20.47 -26.66
CA ASN A 375 -5.11 -19.89 -25.50
C ASN A 375 -4.16 -18.96 -24.73
N LEU A 376 -4.40 -17.66 -24.85
CA LEU A 376 -3.70 -16.58 -24.14
C LEU A 376 -4.49 -16.10 -22.91
N GLY A 377 -5.75 -16.52 -22.77
CA GLY A 377 -6.63 -16.24 -21.65
C GLY A 377 -7.66 -15.16 -21.97
N LEU A 378 -8.75 -15.16 -21.18
CA LEU A 378 -9.90 -14.29 -21.36
C LEU A 378 -9.54 -12.79 -21.42
N GLY A 379 -8.61 -12.33 -20.58
CA GLY A 379 -8.20 -10.93 -20.61
C GLY A 379 -7.47 -10.53 -21.90
N ALA A 380 -6.70 -11.45 -22.51
CA ALA A 380 -6.08 -11.21 -23.81
C ALA A 380 -7.12 -11.13 -24.93
N ALA A 381 -8.10 -12.04 -24.91
CA ALA A 381 -9.21 -12.01 -25.85
C ALA A 381 -10.05 -10.72 -25.72
N VAL A 382 -10.32 -10.25 -24.49
CA VAL A 382 -11.01 -8.96 -24.25
C VAL A 382 -10.20 -7.78 -24.81
N ARG A 383 -8.88 -7.71 -24.56
CA ARG A 383 -8.04 -6.64 -25.13
C ARG A 383 -8.08 -6.63 -26.65
N ARG A 384 -7.93 -7.81 -27.26
CA ARG A 384 -7.98 -7.93 -28.71
C ARG A 384 -9.36 -7.54 -29.24
N GLY A 385 -10.44 -7.97 -28.59
CA GLY A 385 -11.81 -7.60 -28.93
C GLY A 385 -12.06 -6.11 -28.88
N LEU A 386 -11.65 -5.43 -27.81
CA LEU A 386 -11.78 -3.98 -27.68
C LEU A 386 -10.98 -3.23 -28.75
N ALA A 387 -9.79 -3.70 -29.09
CA ALA A 387 -8.97 -3.11 -30.16
C ALA A 387 -9.61 -3.28 -31.54
N GLU A 388 -10.05 -4.50 -31.87
CA GLU A 388 -10.75 -4.81 -33.14
C GLU A 388 -12.05 -4.02 -33.25
N ALA A 389 -12.82 -3.94 -32.16
CA ALA A 389 -14.05 -3.16 -32.12
C ALA A 389 -13.79 -1.67 -32.31
N SER A 390 -12.78 -1.11 -31.63
CA SER A 390 -12.41 0.31 -31.76
C SER A 390 -11.96 0.66 -33.19
N ALA A 391 -11.28 -0.25 -33.88
CA ALA A 391 -10.87 -0.07 -35.26
C ALA A 391 -12.04 0.00 -36.26
N LEU A 392 -13.24 -0.45 -35.87
CA LEU A 392 -14.46 -0.35 -36.68
C LEU A 392 -15.19 1.00 -36.53
N GLY A 393 -14.67 1.92 -35.72
CA GLY A 393 -15.31 3.21 -35.44
C GLY A 393 -16.74 3.05 -34.88
N PRO A 394 -16.93 2.29 -33.80
CA PRO A 394 -18.26 1.90 -33.33
C PRO A 394 -18.98 3.08 -32.67
N ALA A 395 -20.31 3.04 -32.64
CA ALA A 395 -21.12 3.91 -31.80
C ALA A 395 -21.20 3.40 -30.35
N ALA A 396 -21.20 2.08 -30.18
CA ALA A 396 -21.11 1.40 -28.90
C ALA A 396 -20.43 0.04 -29.09
N VAL A 397 -19.67 -0.39 -28.07
CA VAL A 397 -19.09 -1.74 -28.02
C VAL A 397 -19.79 -2.51 -26.92
N VAL A 398 -20.28 -3.70 -27.21
CA VAL A 398 -20.98 -4.57 -26.27
C VAL A 398 -20.19 -5.86 -26.12
N TYR A 399 -19.79 -6.20 -24.91
CA TYR A 399 -19.17 -7.47 -24.58
C TYR A 399 -20.24 -8.47 -24.15
N LEU A 400 -20.19 -9.70 -24.68
CA LEU A 400 -20.97 -10.82 -24.15
C LEU A 400 -20.16 -12.13 -24.15
N ASP A 401 -20.51 -13.04 -23.22
CA ASP A 401 -19.94 -14.38 -23.15
C ASP A 401 -20.57 -15.32 -24.19
N ALA A 402 -19.82 -16.34 -24.63
CA ALA A 402 -20.22 -17.27 -25.68
C ALA A 402 -21.08 -18.46 -25.20
N ASP A 403 -21.41 -18.55 -23.91
CA ASP A 403 -22.00 -19.73 -23.25
C ASP A 403 -23.52 -19.67 -23.03
N LEU A 404 -24.19 -18.65 -23.58
CA LEU A 404 -25.62 -18.37 -23.41
C LEU A 404 -26.06 -18.10 -21.95
N GLU A 405 -25.13 -17.76 -21.03
CA GLU A 405 -25.51 -17.30 -19.68
C GLU A 405 -26.30 -15.96 -19.72
N TYR A 406 -26.08 -15.16 -20.77
CA TYR A 406 -26.79 -13.93 -21.07
C TYR A 406 -27.59 -14.06 -22.38
N ASP A 407 -28.75 -13.39 -22.47
CA ASP A 407 -29.53 -13.36 -23.71
C ASP A 407 -28.99 -12.28 -24.67
N PRO A 408 -28.45 -12.64 -25.85
CA PRO A 408 -27.91 -11.67 -26.81
C PRO A 408 -28.95 -10.65 -27.32
N ARG A 409 -30.25 -10.97 -27.18
CA ARG A 409 -31.35 -10.06 -27.55
C ARG A 409 -31.49 -8.88 -26.59
N GLU A 410 -30.89 -8.95 -25.40
CA GLU A 410 -30.88 -7.85 -24.44
C GLU A 410 -29.78 -6.80 -24.74
N LEU A 411 -29.03 -6.96 -25.83
CA LEU A 411 -27.95 -6.04 -26.24
C LEU A 411 -28.37 -4.58 -26.20
N GLY A 412 -29.60 -4.29 -26.64
CA GLY A 412 -30.15 -2.94 -26.65
C GLY A 412 -30.15 -2.30 -25.25
N ARG A 413 -30.50 -3.05 -24.20
CA ARG A 413 -30.53 -2.52 -22.83
C ARG A 413 -29.17 -1.96 -22.38
N LEU A 414 -28.08 -2.56 -22.84
CA LEU A 414 -26.73 -2.11 -22.49
C LEU A 414 -26.23 -1.02 -23.45
N ALA A 415 -26.58 -1.11 -24.72
CA ALA A 415 -26.17 -0.14 -25.74
C ALA A 415 -26.91 1.20 -25.61
N ASP A 416 -28.19 1.20 -25.23
CA ASP A 416 -29.03 2.41 -25.21
C ASP A 416 -28.47 3.53 -24.32
N PRO A 417 -28.04 3.30 -23.07
CA PRO A 417 -27.44 4.36 -22.25
C PRO A 417 -26.13 4.91 -22.82
N VAL A 418 -25.39 4.09 -23.58
CA VAL A 418 -24.17 4.51 -24.28
C VAL A 418 -24.52 5.38 -25.48
N LEU A 419 -25.47 4.93 -26.31
CA LEU A 419 -25.92 5.63 -27.51
C LEU A 419 -26.59 6.97 -27.16
N ALA A 420 -27.28 7.06 -26.03
CA ALA A 420 -27.86 8.29 -25.49
C ALA A 420 -26.83 9.23 -24.83
N GLY A 421 -25.58 8.78 -24.64
CA GLY A 421 -24.51 9.55 -23.97
C GLY A 421 -24.64 9.64 -22.44
N GLU A 422 -25.61 8.94 -21.86
CA GLU A 422 -25.90 8.91 -20.42
C GLU A 422 -24.79 8.22 -19.63
N ALA A 423 -24.20 7.16 -20.20
CA ALA A 423 -23.12 6.40 -19.57
C ALA A 423 -22.00 6.07 -20.56
N ASP A 424 -20.79 5.90 -20.04
CA ASP A 424 -19.62 5.47 -20.83
C ASP A 424 -19.32 4.00 -20.67
N TYR A 425 -19.72 3.44 -19.53
CA TYR A 425 -19.49 2.06 -19.16
C TYR A 425 -20.72 1.52 -18.45
N VAL A 426 -21.40 0.58 -19.09
CA VAL A 426 -22.66 -0.01 -18.62
C VAL A 426 -22.42 -1.47 -18.27
N VAL A 427 -22.92 -1.91 -17.13
CA VAL A 427 -22.88 -3.31 -16.71
C VAL A 427 -24.30 -3.84 -16.61
N GLY A 428 -24.57 -4.99 -17.24
CA GLY A 428 -25.81 -5.70 -17.04
C GLY A 428 -25.81 -6.38 -15.67
N SER A 429 -26.69 -5.98 -14.77
CA SER A 429 -26.79 -6.54 -13.42
C SER A 429 -27.75 -7.72 -13.36
N ARG A 430 -27.22 -8.89 -12.98
CA ARG A 430 -28.01 -10.10 -12.73
C ARG A 430 -28.84 -9.95 -11.45
N PHE A 431 -28.34 -9.18 -10.48
CA PHE A 431 -29.00 -8.97 -9.19
C PHE A 431 -30.11 -7.91 -9.23
N ALA A 432 -30.10 -7.04 -10.25
CA ALA A 432 -31.19 -6.10 -10.52
C ALA A 432 -32.26 -6.69 -11.48
N GLY A 433 -31.89 -7.67 -12.31
CA GLY A 433 -32.79 -8.37 -13.22
C GLY A 433 -33.28 -9.72 -12.69
N ARG A 434 -33.53 -10.68 -13.61
CA ARG A 434 -34.08 -12.00 -13.27
C ARG A 434 -33.00 -13.09 -13.33
N ILE A 435 -32.77 -13.74 -12.19
CA ILE A 435 -31.90 -14.92 -12.11
C ILE A 435 -32.76 -16.18 -12.25
N ARG A 436 -32.68 -16.90 -13.37
CA ARG A 436 -33.40 -18.18 -13.56
C ARG A 436 -32.82 -19.27 -12.67
N ARG A 437 -31.49 -19.39 -12.64
CA ARG A 437 -30.76 -20.35 -11.81
C ARG A 437 -29.36 -19.83 -11.53
N MET A 438 -28.90 -19.95 -10.29
CA MET A 438 -27.51 -19.68 -9.90
C MET A 438 -27.16 -20.55 -8.71
N LEU A 439 -26.00 -21.20 -8.72
CA LEU A 439 -25.56 -22.03 -7.60
C LEU A 439 -25.37 -21.18 -6.33
N PRO A 440 -25.82 -21.62 -5.14
CA PRO A 440 -25.79 -20.81 -3.92
C PRO A 440 -24.39 -20.27 -3.55
N HIS A 441 -23.35 -21.09 -3.68
CA HIS A 441 -21.98 -20.67 -3.39
C HIS A 441 -21.46 -19.62 -4.39
N ARG A 442 -21.86 -19.70 -5.67
CA ARG A 442 -21.54 -18.66 -6.67
C ARG A 442 -22.28 -17.37 -6.38
N ARG A 443 -23.56 -17.47 -5.98
CA ARG A 443 -24.36 -16.31 -5.57
C ARG A 443 -23.70 -15.59 -4.39
N PHE A 444 -23.31 -16.34 -3.36
CA PHE A 444 -22.60 -15.80 -2.20
C PHE A 444 -21.26 -15.16 -2.60
N GLY A 445 -20.44 -15.87 -3.39
CA GLY A 445 -19.16 -15.34 -3.89
C GLY A 445 -19.31 -14.04 -4.67
N ASN A 446 -20.27 -13.97 -5.60
CA ASN A 446 -20.56 -12.76 -6.39
C ASN A 446 -21.02 -11.60 -5.50
N GLN A 447 -21.84 -11.86 -4.47
CA GLN A 447 -22.28 -10.83 -3.53
C GLN A 447 -21.12 -10.30 -2.67
N VAL A 448 -20.24 -11.18 -2.19
CA VAL A 448 -19.05 -10.78 -1.41
C VAL A 448 -18.10 -9.94 -2.27
N LEU A 449 -17.78 -10.40 -3.48
CA LEU A 449 -16.93 -9.67 -4.41
C LEU A 449 -17.57 -8.34 -4.84
N THR A 450 -18.88 -8.30 -5.05
CA THR A 450 -19.61 -7.06 -5.35
C THR A 450 -19.51 -6.06 -4.21
N ARG A 451 -19.73 -6.47 -2.95
CA ARG A 451 -19.55 -5.59 -1.78
C ARG A 451 -18.12 -5.06 -1.68
N TRP A 452 -17.13 -5.90 -1.98
CA TRP A 452 -15.73 -5.49 -2.01
C TRP A 452 -15.47 -4.44 -3.10
N VAL A 453 -15.97 -4.64 -4.32
CA VAL A 453 -15.89 -3.66 -5.42
C VAL A 453 -16.59 -2.35 -5.03
N ARG A 454 -17.82 -2.39 -4.49
CA ARG A 454 -18.53 -1.19 -3.98
C ARG A 454 -17.68 -0.39 -2.99
N TRP A 455 -17.05 -1.08 -2.05
CA TRP A 455 -16.19 -0.44 -1.07
C TRP A 455 -14.98 0.22 -1.74
N MET A 456 -14.29 -0.49 -2.65
CA MET A 456 -13.13 0.02 -3.38
C MET A 456 -13.48 1.22 -4.27
N THR A 457 -14.57 1.14 -5.04
CA THR A 457 -14.98 2.18 -6.00
C THR A 457 -15.71 3.35 -5.36
N ARG A 458 -16.18 3.20 -4.11
CA ARG A 458 -17.06 4.16 -3.42
C ARG A 458 -18.42 4.33 -4.10
N ARG A 459 -18.92 3.29 -4.78
CA ARG A 459 -20.17 3.27 -5.54
C ARG A 459 -21.20 2.37 -4.86
N PRO A 460 -22.07 2.89 -3.96
CA PRO A 460 -23.12 2.08 -3.32
C PRO A 460 -24.13 1.48 -4.32
N GLU A 461 -24.30 2.11 -5.48
CA GLU A 461 -25.23 1.74 -6.55
C GLU A 461 -24.85 0.45 -7.31
N LEU A 462 -23.58 0.04 -7.30
CA LEU A 462 -23.08 -1.11 -8.07
C LEU A 462 -23.64 -2.44 -7.54
N THR A 463 -24.64 -3.03 -8.17
CA THR A 463 -25.32 -4.26 -7.77
C THR A 463 -24.68 -5.55 -8.28
N ASP A 464 -23.88 -5.52 -9.34
CA ASP A 464 -23.19 -6.71 -9.84
C ASP A 464 -21.80 -6.41 -10.42
N GLY A 465 -20.77 -6.51 -9.57
CA GLY A 465 -19.38 -6.28 -10.00
C GLY A 465 -18.77 -7.42 -10.81
N GLN A 466 -19.47 -8.55 -10.96
CA GLN A 466 -18.96 -9.78 -11.54
C GLN A 466 -19.64 -10.15 -12.86
N SER A 467 -20.56 -9.32 -13.35
CA SER A 467 -21.25 -9.60 -14.61
C SER A 467 -20.30 -9.44 -15.81
N GLY A 468 -20.43 -10.38 -16.74
CA GLY A 468 -19.73 -10.38 -18.02
C GLY A 468 -20.35 -9.39 -18.98
N TYR A 469 -21.69 -9.30 -19.04
CA TYR A 469 -22.41 -8.49 -20.03
C TYR A 469 -22.19 -6.98 -19.81
N ARG A 470 -21.48 -6.33 -20.72
CA ARG A 470 -21.02 -4.94 -20.57
C ARG A 470 -21.16 -4.17 -21.86
N ALA A 471 -21.34 -2.86 -21.77
CA ALA A 471 -21.21 -1.96 -22.91
C ALA A 471 -20.26 -0.80 -22.61
N PHE A 472 -19.63 -0.30 -23.67
CA PHE A 472 -18.63 0.74 -23.64
C PHE A 472 -18.97 1.79 -24.70
N SER A 473 -18.87 3.05 -24.32
CA SER A 473 -18.74 4.15 -25.27
C SER A 473 -17.46 3.99 -26.09
N PRO A 474 -17.38 4.62 -27.28
CA PRO A 474 -16.20 4.49 -28.14
C PRO A 474 -14.91 4.95 -27.43
N ARG A 475 -15.00 6.04 -26.65
CA ARG A 475 -13.90 6.53 -25.81
C ARG A 475 -13.52 5.55 -24.70
N ALA A 476 -14.49 4.90 -24.05
CA ALA A 476 -14.21 3.94 -22.99
C ALA A 476 -13.58 2.66 -23.56
N ALA A 477 -14.06 2.18 -24.71
CA ALA A 477 -13.49 1.03 -25.40
C ALA A 477 -12.01 1.29 -25.81
N ALA A 478 -11.72 2.48 -26.33
CA ALA A 478 -10.37 2.88 -26.71
C ALA A 478 -9.43 3.11 -25.52
N SER A 479 -9.96 3.50 -24.36
CA SER A 479 -9.18 3.82 -23.16
C SER A 479 -9.05 2.66 -22.18
N ALA A 480 -9.81 1.58 -22.35
CA ALA A 480 -9.87 0.46 -21.42
C ALA A 480 -8.53 -0.30 -21.36
N GLU A 481 -7.99 -0.46 -20.16
CA GLU A 481 -6.76 -1.23 -19.93
C GLU A 481 -7.07 -2.52 -19.15
N VAL A 482 -6.81 -3.67 -19.79
CA VAL A 482 -6.96 -4.98 -19.14
C VAL A 482 -5.58 -5.53 -18.83
N VAL A 483 -5.12 -5.27 -17.61
CA VAL A 483 -3.72 -5.52 -17.16
C VAL A 483 -3.37 -7.02 -17.05
N HIS A 484 -4.34 -7.94 -17.09
CA HIS A 484 -4.05 -9.36 -16.94
C HIS A 484 -5.02 -10.30 -17.67
N ASP A 485 -4.57 -11.52 -17.92
CA ASP A 485 -5.27 -12.44 -18.83
C ASP A 485 -6.29 -13.38 -18.16
N TYR A 486 -6.42 -13.34 -16.82
CA TYR A 486 -7.26 -14.30 -16.08
C TYR A 486 -8.72 -13.85 -15.84
N ASN A 487 -8.95 -12.66 -15.28
CA ASN A 487 -10.28 -12.18 -14.86
C ASN A 487 -10.38 -10.65 -14.94
N TYR A 488 -10.87 -10.12 -16.05
CA TYR A 488 -10.86 -8.69 -16.32
C TYR A 488 -11.90 -7.90 -15.51
N ALA A 489 -12.91 -8.56 -14.93
CA ALA A 489 -14.15 -7.92 -14.50
C ALA A 489 -13.97 -6.76 -13.50
N GLN A 490 -13.26 -6.99 -12.40
CA GLN A 490 -13.01 -6.00 -11.35
C GLN A 490 -12.02 -4.94 -11.81
N VAL A 491 -10.94 -5.37 -12.45
CA VAL A 491 -9.83 -4.48 -12.86
C VAL A 491 -10.32 -3.51 -13.92
N LEU A 492 -11.08 -3.96 -14.92
CA LEU A 492 -11.66 -3.08 -15.93
C LEU A 492 -12.64 -2.06 -15.32
N THR A 493 -13.42 -2.46 -14.33
CA THR A 493 -14.33 -1.55 -13.62
C THR A 493 -13.55 -0.51 -12.81
N LEU A 494 -12.47 -0.92 -12.16
CA LEU A 494 -11.59 -0.02 -11.40
C LEU A 494 -10.82 0.93 -12.32
N ASP A 495 -10.33 0.45 -13.47
CA ASP A 495 -9.64 1.24 -14.49
C ASP A 495 -10.53 2.35 -15.04
N LEU A 496 -11.71 1.99 -15.58
CA LEU A 496 -12.61 2.98 -16.19
C LEU A 496 -13.17 3.98 -15.16
N LEU A 497 -13.54 3.52 -13.96
CA LEU A 497 -13.96 4.43 -12.89
C LEU A 497 -12.79 5.30 -12.41
N GLY A 498 -11.58 4.74 -12.31
CA GLY A 498 -10.36 5.47 -11.97
C GLY A 498 -10.03 6.56 -12.98
N LYS A 499 -10.34 6.34 -14.26
CA LYS A 499 -10.24 7.29 -15.39
C LYS A 499 -11.41 8.28 -15.48
N GLY A 500 -12.37 8.25 -14.55
CA GLY A 500 -13.46 9.22 -14.48
C GLY A 500 -14.65 8.95 -15.42
N PHE A 501 -14.73 7.77 -16.03
CA PHE A 501 -15.85 7.41 -16.91
C PHE A 501 -17.17 7.29 -16.14
N THR A 502 -18.27 7.63 -16.81
CA THR A 502 -19.61 7.54 -16.22
C THR A 502 -20.11 6.10 -16.26
N TYR A 503 -20.56 5.62 -15.11
CA TYR A 503 -20.98 4.24 -14.90
C TYR A 503 -22.50 4.12 -14.73
N ALA A 504 -23.09 3.09 -15.33
CA ALA A 504 -24.48 2.73 -15.11
C ALA A 504 -24.67 1.21 -15.02
N GLU A 505 -25.77 0.77 -14.42
CA GLU A 505 -26.21 -0.62 -14.45
C GLU A 505 -27.62 -0.73 -15.03
N VAL A 506 -27.85 -1.81 -15.78
CA VAL A 506 -29.17 -2.14 -16.33
C VAL A 506 -29.57 -3.56 -15.92
N PRO A 507 -30.85 -3.84 -15.67
CA PRO A 507 -31.30 -5.19 -15.31
C PRO A 507 -31.21 -6.13 -16.52
N ILE A 508 -30.61 -7.30 -16.31
CA ILE A 508 -30.49 -8.36 -17.32
C ILE A 508 -31.00 -9.70 -16.81
N ASP A 509 -31.38 -10.57 -17.74
CA ASP A 509 -31.75 -11.95 -17.46
C ASP A 509 -30.50 -12.84 -17.43
N TYR A 510 -30.44 -13.74 -16.45
CA TYR A 510 -29.33 -14.69 -16.27
C TYR A 510 -29.82 -16.14 -16.25
N ALA A 511 -29.23 -16.97 -17.11
CA ALA A 511 -29.38 -18.41 -17.09
C ALA A 511 -28.06 -19.06 -16.66
N PHE A 512 -28.14 -20.14 -15.88
CA PHE A 512 -26.96 -20.95 -15.61
C PHE A 512 -26.67 -21.82 -16.84
N ARG A 513 -25.42 -21.81 -17.32
CA ARG A 513 -24.98 -22.66 -18.45
C ARG A 513 -25.30 -24.14 -18.22
N GLU A 514 -25.60 -24.84 -19.31
CA GLU A 514 -25.93 -26.27 -19.27
C GLU A 514 -24.69 -27.19 -19.32
N GLY A 515 -23.51 -26.68 -19.69
CA GLY A 515 -22.23 -27.41 -19.76
C GLY A 515 -20.98 -26.57 -19.41
N GLY A 516 -19.81 -27.22 -19.33
CA GLY A 516 -18.49 -26.59 -19.13
C GLY A 516 -17.98 -26.54 -17.67
N GLU A 517 -16.65 -26.60 -17.48
CA GLU A 517 -15.99 -26.46 -16.16
C GLU A 517 -15.73 -24.99 -15.78
N SER A 518 -15.73 -24.68 -14.49
CA SER A 518 -15.45 -23.31 -14.01
C SER A 518 -13.95 -23.08 -13.96
N PHE A 519 -13.43 -22.14 -14.73
CA PHE A 519 -12.00 -21.82 -14.70
C PHE A 519 -11.57 -21.01 -13.45
N VAL A 520 -12.52 -20.48 -12.68
CA VAL A 520 -12.28 -19.67 -11.47
C VAL A 520 -11.94 -20.58 -10.28
N ARG A 521 -10.68 -20.55 -9.82
CA ARG A 521 -10.19 -21.26 -8.62
C ARG A 521 -9.68 -20.25 -7.58
N LEU A 522 -10.12 -20.36 -6.33
CA LEU A 522 -9.86 -19.37 -5.27
C LEU A 522 -8.37 -19.05 -5.08
N GLY A 523 -7.50 -20.07 -5.00
CA GLY A 523 -6.06 -19.85 -4.82
C GLY A 523 -5.40 -19.10 -5.99
N ARG A 524 -5.84 -19.38 -7.23
CA ARG A 524 -5.36 -18.68 -8.43
C ARG A 524 -5.92 -17.25 -8.48
N TYR A 525 -7.18 -17.07 -8.10
CA TYR A 525 -7.83 -15.78 -7.99
C TYR A 525 -7.06 -14.85 -7.02
N LEU A 526 -6.77 -15.31 -5.79
CA LEU A 526 -6.06 -14.50 -4.80
C LEU A 526 -4.66 -14.07 -5.28
N ARG A 527 -3.92 -14.97 -5.94
CA ARG A 527 -2.56 -14.69 -6.42
C ARG A 527 -2.50 -13.78 -7.65
N ARG A 528 -3.54 -13.76 -8.49
CA ARG A 528 -3.55 -12.99 -9.75
C ARG A 528 -4.39 -11.70 -9.65
N VAL A 529 -5.55 -11.75 -8.99
CA VAL A 529 -6.50 -10.64 -8.96
C VAL A 529 -6.17 -9.63 -7.87
N LEU A 530 -5.80 -10.05 -6.64
CA LEU A 530 -5.51 -9.09 -5.57
C LEU A 530 -4.32 -8.17 -5.89
N PRO A 531 -3.18 -8.66 -6.41
CA PRO A 531 -2.08 -7.77 -6.79
C PRO A 531 -2.43 -6.86 -7.97
N ALA A 532 -3.27 -7.33 -8.90
CA ALA A 532 -3.72 -6.53 -10.02
C ALA A 532 -4.68 -5.42 -9.57
N VAL A 533 -5.64 -5.72 -8.70
CA VAL A 533 -6.53 -4.73 -8.08
C VAL A 533 -5.73 -3.70 -7.27
N HIS A 534 -4.76 -4.17 -6.48
CA HIS A 534 -3.89 -3.28 -5.72
C HIS A 534 -3.07 -2.36 -6.64
N ARG A 535 -2.50 -2.91 -7.72
CA ARG A 535 -1.82 -2.11 -8.75
C ARG A 535 -2.78 -1.11 -9.36
N GLU A 536 -3.96 -1.52 -9.82
CA GLU A 536 -4.94 -0.64 -10.45
C GLU A 536 -5.30 0.57 -9.56
N LEU A 537 -5.60 0.31 -8.28
CA LEU A 537 -5.90 1.35 -7.28
C LEU A 537 -4.73 2.33 -7.04
N ASN A 538 -3.51 1.94 -7.36
CA ASN A 538 -2.27 2.69 -7.14
C ASN A 538 -1.56 3.13 -8.43
N THR A 539 -2.03 2.68 -9.59
CA THR A 539 -1.45 2.93 -10.92
C THR A 539 -2.38 3.77 -11.78
N ALA A 540 -3.70 3.79 -11.51
CA ALA A 540 -4.67 4.54 -12.31
C ALA A 540 -4.30 6.03 -12.48
N SER A 541 -3.56 6.31 -13.57
CA SER A 541 -3.87 7.25 -14.66
C SER A 541 -4.25 8.70 -14.32
N VAL A 542 -4.05 9.15 -13.08
CA VAL A 542 -4.50 10.47 -12.58
C VAL A 542 -3.48 11.16 -11.67
N LEU A 543 -2.33 10.55 -11.36
CA LEU A 543 -1.29 11.25 -10.59
C LEU A 543 -0.36 12.14 -11.43
N ASP A 544 -0.40 12.02 -12.77
CA ASP A 544 0.49 12.75 -13.67
C ASP A 544 -0.20 13.86 -14.48
N ALA A 545 -1.49 14.12 -14.28
CA ALA A 545 -2.14 15.29 -14.88
C ALA A 545 -1.74 16.54 -14.09
N VAL A 546 -0.65 17.19 -14.54
CA VAL A 546 -0.29 18.55 -14.15
C VAL A 546 -1.49 19.46 -14.42
N PRO A 547 -1.98 20.24 -13.44
CA PRO A 547 -3.03 21.22 -13.69
C PRO A 547 -2.54 22.24 -14.72
N GLY A 548 -3.14 22.26 -15.90
CA GLY A 548 -2.89 23.29 -16.92
C GLY A 548 -2.24 22.82 -18.23
N GLU A 549 -1.84 21.56 -18.37
CA GLU A 549 -1.49 21.01 -19.68
C GLU A 549 -2.66 20.25 -20.30
N PRO A 550 -3.05 20.53 -21.55
CA PRO A 550 -3.97 19.66 -22.26
C PRO A 550 -3.36 18.26 -22.32
N ALA A 551 -4.18 17.22 -22.16
CA ALA A 551 -3.77 15.83 -22.31
C ALA A 551 -3.32 15.58 -23.77
N GLN A 552 -2.11 16.02 -24.11
CA GLN A 552 -1.52 15.85 -25.41
C GLN A 552 -0.98 14.42 -25.49
N GLY A 553 -1.65 13.60 -26.30
CA GLY A 553 -1.13 12.31 -26.73
C GLY A 553 -1.51 11.12 -25.85
N LEU A 554 -2.82 10.85 -25.72
CA LEU A 554 -3.31 9.48 -25.58
C LEU A 554 -3.09 8.73 -26.91
N VAL A 555 -1.82 8.49 -27.25
CA VAL A 555 -1.45 7.43 -28.19
C VAL A 555 -1.19 6.20 -27.32
N PRO A 556 -1.81 5.04 -27.62
CA PRO A 556 -1.63 3.84 -26.83
C PRO A 556 -0.14 3.54 -26.73
N ARG A 557 0.40 3.41 -25.51
CA ARG A 557 1.61 2.59 -25.32
C ARG A 557 1.19 1.15 -25.60
N VAL A 558 1.18 0.81 -26.88
CA VAL A 558 1.26 -0.55 -27.36
C VAL A 558 2.49 -1.14 -26.67
N LEU A 559 2.28 -2.04 -25.70
CA LEU A 559 3.32 -2.93 -25.19
C LEU A 559 3.67 -3.92 -26.32
N VAL A 560 4.37 -3.41 -27.35
CA VAL A 560 5.17 -4.21 -28.27
C VAL A 560 6.60 -3.81 -27.96
N GLU A 561 7.18 -4.48 -26.96
CA GLU A 561 8.63 -4.71 -26.86
C GLU A 561 8.86 -5.67 -25.70
N GLY A 562 9.14 -6.92 -26.03
CA GLY A 562 9.37 -7.99 -25.05
C GLY A 562 9.06 -9.41 -25.52
N ALA A 563 9.08 -9.68 -26.82
CA ALA A 563 9.08 -11.05 -27.36
C ALA A 563 9.70 -11.10 -28.77
N VAL A 564 10.82 -10.41 -28.97
CA VAL A 564 11.75 -10.68 -30.07
C VAL A 564 13.15 -10.55 -29.52
N ARG A 565 13.64 -11.63 -28.90
CA ARG A 565 15.04 -12.08 -28.90
C ARG A 565 15.19 -13.28 -27.94
N ALA A 566 15.66 -14.38 -28.52
CA ALA A 566 15.96 -15.71 -27.98
C ALA A 566 14.74 -16.62 -27.73
#